data_AF-A0A9X8QM71-F1
#
_entry.id   AF-A0A9X8QM71-F1
#
_cell.length_a   1.000
_cell.length_b   1.000
_cell.length_c   1.000
_cell.angle_alpha   90.00
_cell.angle_beta   90.00
_cell.angle_gamma   90.00
#
_symmetry.space_group_name_H-M   'P 1'
#
loop_
_entity.id
_entity.type
_entity.pdbx_description
1 polymer ?
#
loop_
_entity_poly.entity_id
_entity_poly.type
_entity_poly.pdbx_seq_one_letter_code
_entity_poly.pdbx_strand_id
1 'polypeptide(L)'
;MSEQFAEWLKREMPAGTVISDPEWWAPRIFKAARSAPAEPVSYVLFKDGEVHFDADDGAVISNVRGDELDESHKWLPVYTAPIALLTENERLNEELTEVQDQRRKFFQLGQSLKQERDALKTEAQFLIERLSSLEFTDMDDLARDWYGHVVPSISRLQALTAKPEVDHE
;
A
#
# COMPACT_ATOMS: atom_id res chain seq x y z
N MET A 1 -3.25 21.70 -5.64
CA MET A 1 -4.68 21.71 -6.07
C MET A 1 -5.40 23.01 -5.75
N SER A 2 -5.31 23.58 -4.53
CA SER A 2 -5.99 24.85 -4.20
C SER A 2 -5.47 26.06 -4.98
N GLU A 3 -4.17 26.12 -5.29
CA GLU A 3 -3.57 27.21 -6.08
C GLU A 3 -4.08 27.25 -7.53
N GLN A 4 -4.19 26.09 -8.19
CA GLN A 4 -4.79 25.98 -9.52
C GLN A 4 -6.26 26.41 -9.54
N PHE A 5 -7.01 26.12 -8.47
CA PHE A 5 -8.40 26.58 -8.34
C PHE A 5 -8.49 28.10 -8.16
N ALA A 6 -7.57 28.71 -7.40
CA ALA A 6 -7.51 30.16 -7.23
C ALA A 6 -7.17 30.88 -8.55
N GLU A 7 -6.24 30.35 -9.34
CA GLU A 7 -5.90 30.89 -10.66
C GLU A 7 -7.08 30.77 -11.65
N TRP A 8 -7.77 29.63 -11.64
CA TRP A 8 -9.00 29.47 -12.41
C TRP A 8 -10.07 30.47 -11.97
N LEU A 9 -10.28 30.63 -10.65
CA LEU A 9 -11.30 31.53 -10.11
C LEU A 9 -11.02 32.99 -10.49
N LYS A 10 -9.76 33.42 -10.50
CA LYS A 10 -9.37 34.76 -10.97
C LYS A 10 -9.70 34.98 -12.45
N ARG A 11 -9.60 33.95 -13.29
CA ARG A 11 -9.89 34.05 -14.72
C ARG A 11 -11.38 34.14 -15.02
N GLU A 12 -12.19 33.35 -14.29
CA GLU A 12 -13.64 33.30 -14.50
C GLU A 12 -14.39 34.48 -13.82
N MET A 13 -13.76 35.16 -12.85
CA MET A 13 -14.39 36.28 -12.14
C MET A 13 -14.01 37.63 -12.78
N PRO A 14 -14.95 38.32 -13.46
CA PRO A 14 -14.68 39.64 -14.02
C PRO A 14 -14.47 40.70 -12.93
N ALA A 15 -13.73 41.75 -13.27
CA ALA A 15 -13.48 42.88 -12.38
C ALA A 15 -14.82 43.52 -11.95
N GLY A 16 -15.00 43.69 -10.63
CA GLY A 16 -16.22 44.25 -10.04
C GLY A 16 -17.21 43.22 -9.47
N THR A 17 -16.84 41.95 -9.41
CA THR A 17 -17.61 40.96 -8.64
C THR A 17 -17.55 41.26 -7.14
N VAL A 18 -18.66 41.06 -6.43
CA VAL A 18 -18.83 41.34 -4.98
C VAL A 18 -17.81 40.57 -4.12
N ILE A 19 -17.29 39.49 -4.66
CA ILE A 19 -16.26 38.64 -4.07
C ILE A 19 -14.92 39.31 -4.37
N SER A 20 -14.49 40.16 -3.44
CA SER A 20 -13.34 41.07 -3.55
C SER A 20 -12.02 40.40 -3.95
N ASP A 21 -11.66 39.30 -3.28
CA ASP A 21 -10.37 38.62 -3.49
C ASP A 21 -10.56 37.11 -3.75
N PRO A 22 -10.32 36.64 -4.99
CA PRO A 22 -10.37 35.23 -5.33
C PRO A 22 -9.41 34.35 -4.53
N GLU A 23 -8.23 34.83 -4.12
CA GLU A 23 -7.31 34.02 -3.30
C GLU A 23 -7.87 33.76 -1.91
N TRP A 24 -8.57 34.75 -1.36
CA TRP A 24 -9.26 34.61 -0.08
C TRP A 24 -10.43 33.64 -0.16
N TRP A 25 -11.21 33.68 -1.24
CA TRP A 25 -12.40 32.86 -1.39
C TRP A 25 -12.13 31.43 -1.90
N ALA A 26 -11.12 31.23 -2.74
CA ALA A 26 -10.80 29.95 -3.37
C ALA A 26 -10.70 28.77 -2.38
N PRO A 27 -9.89 28.81 -1.29
CA PRO A 27 -9.81 27.69 -0.36
C PRO A 27 -11.12 27.44 0.39
N ARG A 28 -11.92 28.49 0.63
CA ARG A 28 -13.21 28.40 1.35
C ARG A 28 -14.29 27.77 0.46
N ILE A 29 -14.39 28.22 -0.78
CA ILE A 29 -15.30 27.68 -1.79
C ILE A 29 -14.92 26.23 -2.09
N PHE A 30 -13.63 25.94 -2.29
CA PHE A 30 -13.16 24.59 -2.55
C PHE A 30 -13.49 23.64 -1.40
N LYS A 31 -13.27 24.08 -0.14
CA LYS A 31 -13.64 23.31 1.04
C LYS A 31 -15.16 23.09 1.10
N ALA A 32 -15.95 24.14 0.91
CA ALA A 32 -17.40 24.07 0.93
C ALA A 32 -17.95 23.11 -0.14
N ALA A 33 -17.42 23.19 -1.37
CA ALA A 33 -17.79 22.31 -2.48
C ALA A 33 -17.44 20.84 -2.21
N ARG A 34 -16.28 20.56 -1.59
CA ARG A 34 -15.91 19.19 -1.18
C ARG A 34 -16.80 18.61 -0.10
N SER A 35 -17.34 19.47 0.77
CA SER A 35 -18.24 19.08 1.87
C SER A 35 -19.71 19.23 1.53
N ALA A 36 -20.03 19.75 0.35
CA ALA A 36 -21.41 19.90 -0.09
C ALA A 36 -22.00 18.49 -0.28
N PRO A 37 -23.18 18.20 0.29
CA PRO A 37 -23.85 16.94 -0.01
C PRO A 37 -24.09 16.89 -1.52
N ALA A 38 -23.60 15.82 -2.16
CA ALA A 38 -23.93 15.58 -3.56
C ALA A 38 -25.46 15.42 -3.66
N GLU A 39 -26.09 16.03 -4.66
CA GLU A 39 -27.48 15.73 -4.95
C GLU A 39 -27.55 14.35 -5.60
N PRO A 40 -28.44 13.46 -5.10
CA PRO A 40 -28.63 12.17 -5.73
C PRO A 40 -29.24 12.36 -7.12
N VAL A 41 -28.72 11.62 -8.08
CA VAL A 41 -29.22 11.62 -9.46
C VAL A 41 -30.52 10.82 -9.54
N SER A 42 -30.69 9.84 -8.66
CA SER A 42 -31.89 9.04 -8.55
C SER A 42 -31.98 8.38 -7.18
N TYR A 43 -33.11 7.74 -6.90
CA TYR A 43 -33.32 6.88 -5.75
C TYR A 43 -33.73 5.50 -6.25
N VAL A 44 -33.22 4.46 -5.61
CA VAL A 44 -33.55 3.06 -5.92
C VAL A 44 -34.24 2.45 -4.72
N LEU A 45 -35.30 1.68 -4.98
CA LEU A 45 -36.05 0.98 -3.96
C LEU A 45 -35.34 -0.32 -3.56
N PHE A 46 -35.04 -0.45 -2.27
CA PHE A 46 -34.50 -1.65 -1.66
C PHE A 46 -35.53 -2.30 -0.74
N LYS A 47 -35.55 -3.63 -0.70
CA LYS A 47 -36.27 -4.45 0.27
C LYS A 47 -35.29 -5.40 0.94
N ASP A 48 -35.22 -5.36 2.27
CA ASP A 48 -34.32 -6.22 3.07
C ASP A 48 -32.83 -6.17 2.67
N GLY A 49 -32.40 -5.03 2.11
CA GLY A 49 -31.01 -4.81 1.68
C GLY A 49 -30.71 -5.19 0.24
N GLU A 50 -31.68 -5.73 -0.50
CA GLU A 50 -31.56 -6.02 -1.93
C GLU A 50 -32.46 -5.10 -2.77
N VAL A 51 -32.14 -4.93 -4.05
CA VAL A 51 -32.95 -4.11 -4.97
C VAL A 51 -34.31 -4.78 -5.18
N HIS A 52 -35.40 -4.04 -4.93
CA HIS A 52 -36.75 -4.59 -5.01
C HIS A 52 -37.30 -4.49 -6.45
N PHE A 53 -37.07 -5.53 -7.25
CA PHE A 53 -37.51 -5.56 -8.65
C PHE A 53 -39.02 -5.80 -8.83
N ASP A 54 -39.67 -6.46 -7.87
CA ASP A 54 -41.07 -6.88 -7.93
C ASP A 54 -42.02 -5.92 -7.21
N ALA A 55 -41.75 -4.61 -7.28
CA ALA A 55 -42.61 -3.62 -6.64
C ALA A 55 -44.01 -3.61 -7.30
N ASP A 56 -45.08 -3.66 -6.49
CA ASP A 56 -46.47 -3.67 -6.98
C ASP A 56 -46.82 -2.45 -7.85
N ASP A 57 -46.20 -1.29 -7.58
CA ASP A 57 -46.33 -0.06 -8.36
C ASP A 57 -45.37 0.03 -9.56
N GLY A 58 -44.55 -1.00 -9.80
CA GLY A 58 -43.66 -1.14 -10.95
C GLY A 58 -42.45 -0.18 -11.01
N ALA A 59 -42.32 0.77 -10.08
CA ALA A 59 -41.25 1.74 -10.04
C ALA A 59 -40.13 1.32 -9.07
N VAL A 60 -39.01 0.84 -9.62
CA VAL A 60 -37.80 0.47 -8.86
C VAL A 60 -36.82 1.64 -8.74
N ILE A 61 -36.93 2.62 -9.64
CA ILE A 61 -36.04 3.77 -9.78
C ILE A 61 -36.90 5.03 -9.89
N SER A 62 -36.57 6.07 -9.13
CA SER A 62 -37.29 7.33 -9.13
C SER A 62 -36.34 8.52 -9.01
N ASN A 63 -36.60 9.60 -9.73
CA ASN A 63 -35.84 10.85 -9.61
C ASN A 63 -36.16 11.62 -8.32
N VAL A 64 -37.20 11.21 -7.61
CA VAL A 64 -37.62 11.77 -6.33
C VAL A 64 -37.62 10.64 -5.30
N ARG A 65 -37.24 10.95 -4.05
CA ARG A 65 -37.35 9.98 -2.96
C ARG A 65 -38.82 9.54 -2.85
N GLY A 66 -39.08 8.26 -3.02
CA GLY A 66 -40.42 7.70 -2.85
C GLY A 66 -40.77 7.56 -1.38
N ASP A 67 -42.04 7.26 -1.12
CA ASP A 67 -42.54 7.02 0.23
C ASP A 67 -42.00 5.69 0.77
N GLU A 68 -41.57 5.70 2.04
CA GLU A 68 -41.19 4.50 2.78
C GLU A 68 -42.46 3.90 3.38
N LEU A 69 -42.96 2.81 2.77
CA LEU A 69 -44.21 2.16 3.18
C LEU A 69 -44.05 1.37 4.49
N ASP A 70 -42.87 0.82 4.75
CA ASP A 70 -42.52 0.05 5.96
C ASP A 70 -41.00 0.08 6.22
N GLU A 71 -40.53 -0.50 7.33
CA GLU A 71 -39.10 -0.55 7.68
C GLU A 71 -38.26 -1.40 6.71
N SER A 72 -38.90 -2.27 5.93
CA SER A 72 -38.24 -3.18 4.98
C SER A 72 -37.96 -2.48 3.64
N HIS A 73 -38.79 -1.52 3.23
CA HIS A 73 -38.68 -0.78 1.98
C HIS A 73 -37.97 0.57 2.17
N LYS A 74 -36.82 0.74 1.53
CA LYS A 74 -36.01 1.97 1.63
C LYS A 74 -35.62 2.50 0.26
N TRP A 75 -35.89 3.77 0.03
CA TRP A 75 -35.39 4.50 -1.13
C TRP A 75 -33.98 5.02 -0.84
N LEU A 76 -32.97 4.37 -1.40
CA LEU A 76 -31.57 4.78 -1.21
C LEU A 76 -31.08 5.66 -2.35
N PRO A 77 -30.32 6.72 -2.06
CA PRO A 77 -29.82 7.64 -3.08
C PRO A 77 -28.74 6.99 -3.96
N VAL A 78 -28.78 7.29 -5.24
CA VAL A 78 -27.75 6.94 -6.23
C VAL A 78 -27.06 8.22 -6.69
N TYR A 79 -25.74 8.22 -6.62
CA TYR A 79 -24.90 9.32 -7.06
C TYR A 79 -24.13 8.91 -8.31
N THR A 80 -23.94 9.83 -9.26
CA THR A 80 -22.97 9.62 -10.33
C THR A 80 -21.60 10.09 -9.84
N ALA A 81 -20.62 9.19 -9.83
CA ALA A 81 -19.24 9.62 -9.67
C ALA A 81 -18.81 10.35 -10.97
N PRO A 82 -18.15 11.51 -10.88
CA PRO A 82 -17.48 12.13 -12.03
C PRO A 82 -16.60 11.11 -12.76
N ILE A 83 -16.67 11.06 -14.09
CA ILE A 83 -15.90 10.12 -14.92
C ILE A 83 -14.39 10.18 -14.58
N ALA A 84 -13.87 11.38 -14.35
CA ALA A 84 -12.48 11.58 -13.95
C ALA A 84 -12.09 10.82 -12.66
N LEU A 85 -13.01 10.69 -11.70
CA LEU A 85 -12.77 9.92 -10.48
C LEU A 85 -12.85 8.40 -10.72
N LEU A 86 -13.70 7.95 -11.64
CA LEU A 86 -13.76 6.53 -12.00
C LEU A 86 -12.45 6.10 -12.70
N THR A 87 -11.97 6.88 -13.67
CA THR A 87 -10.70 6.63 -14.36
C THR A 87 -9.51 6.64 -13.41
N GLU A 88 -9.46 7.57 -12.46
CA GLU A 88 -8.36 7.59 -11.47
C GLU A 88 -8.42 6.39 -10.53
N ASN A 89 -9.61 5.93 -10.13
CA ASN A 89 -9.74 4.71 -9.33
C ASN A 89 -9.27 3.47 -10.09
N GLU A 90 -9.60 3.36 -11.39
CA GLU A 90 -9.11 2.27 -12.24
C GLU A 90 -7.57 2.26 -12.29
N ARG A 91 -6.97 3.42 -12.56
CA ARG A 91 -5.51 3.59 -12.58
C ARG A 91 -4.86 3.21 -11.24
N LEU A 92 -5.42 3.69 -10.12
CA LEU A 92 -4.91 3.38 -8.78
C LEU A 92 -5.06 1.90 -8.43
N ASN A 93 -6.12 1.23 -8.90
CA ASN A 93 -6.31 -0.20 -8.70
C ASN A 93 -5.31 -1.03 -9.50
N GLU A 94 -4.96 -0.61 -10.72
CA GLU A 94 -3.90 -1.23 -11.51
C GLU A 94 -2.55 -1.08 -10.81
N GLU A 95 -2.17 0.13 -10.39
CA GLU A 95 -0.93 0.39 -9.63
C GLU A 95 -0.87 -0.44 -8.34
N LEU A 96 -1.98 -0.53 -7.60
CA LEU A 96 -2.05 -1.33 -6.39
C LEU A 96 -1.79 -2.82 -6.67
N THR A 97 -2.33 -3.34 -7.77
CA THR A 97 -2.14 -4.73 -8.17
C THR A 97 -0.66 -5.00 -8.51
N GLU A 98 -0.02 -4.11 -9.25
CA GLU A 98 1.42 -4.22 -9.55
C GLU A 98 2.28 -4.18 -8.29
N VAL A 99 2.00 -3.27 -7.37
CA VAL A 99 2.73 -3.14 -6.10
C VAL A 99 2.56 -4.41 -5.25
N GLN A 100 1.36 -4.99 -5.20
CA GLN A 100 1.10 -6.23 -4.48
C GLN A 100 1.89 -7.40 -5.07
N ASP A 101 1.97 -7.50 -6.39
CA ASP A 101 2.75 -8.54 -7.08
C ASP A 101 4.26 -8.36 -6.86
N GLN A 102 4.76 -7.13 -6.92
CA GLN A 102 6.16 -6.83 -6.58
C GLN A 102 6.46 -7.23 -5.15
N ARG A 103 5.60 -6.85 -4.19
CA ARG A 103 5.76 -7.22 -2.77
C ARG A 103 5.81 -8.73 -2.57
N ARG A 104 4.98 -9.48 -3.30
CA ARG A 104 4.99 -10.95 -3.28
C ARG A 104 6.32 -11.52 -3.78
N LYS A 105 6.83 -11.00 -4.90
CA LYS A 105 8.13 -11.40 -5.48
C LYS A 105 9.29 -11.11 -4.52
N PHE A 106 9.32 -9.91 -3.93
CA PHE A 106 10.34 -9.54 -2.94
C PHE A 106 10.30 -10.43 -1.70
N PHE A 107 9.10 -10.77 -1.23
CA PHE A 107 8.94 -11.68 -0.10
C PHE A 107 9.48 -13.09 -0.40
N GLN A 108 9.14 -13.63 -1.57
CA GLN A 108 9.64 -14.94 -2.03
C GLN A 108 11.17 -14.93 -2.18
N LEU A 109 11.73 -13.89 -2.81
CA LEU A 109 13.17 -13.72 -2.95
C LEU A 109 13.86 -13.63 -1.59
N GLY A 110 13.28 -12.87 -0.65
CA GLY A 110 13.78 -12.76 0.72
C GLY A 110 13.79 -14.10 1.47
N GLN A 111 12.77 -14.94 1.26
CA GLN A 111 12.75 -16.30 1.82
C GLN A 111 13.82 -17.20 1.21
N SER A 112 13.99 -17.16 -0.12
CA SER A 112 15.02 -17.96 -0.82
C SER A 112 16.43 -17.57 -0.36
N LEU A 113 16.73 -16.26 -0.33
CA LEU A 113 18.03 -15.76 0.13
C LEU A 113 18.29 -16.12 1.60
N LYS A 114 17.25 -16.12 2.44
CA LYS A 114 17.36 -16.56 3.83
C LYS A 114 17.74 -18.05 3.91
N GLN A 115 17.09 -18.91 3.13
CA GLN A 115 17.40 -20.34 3.07
C GLN A 115 18.83 -20.58 2.57
N GLU A 116 19.25 -19.92 1.49
CA GLU A 116 20.63 -20.02 0.97
C GLU A 116 21.66 -19.56 1.99
N ARG A 117 21.43 -18.44 2.65
CA ARG A 117 22.28 -17.94 3.73
C ARG A 117 22.38 -18.96 4.87
N ASP A 118 21.28 -19.55 5.29
CA ASP A 118 21.25 -20.51 6.40
C ASP A 118 21.97 -21.82 6.02
N ALA A 119 21.84 -22.26 4.77
CA ALA A 119 22.60 -23.39 4.22
C ALA A 119 24.11 -23.09 4.18
N LEU A 120 24.51 -21.93 3.66
CA LEU A 120 25.91 -21.50 3.64
C LEU A 120 26.50 -21.37 5.04
N LYS A 121 25.72 -20.86 6.00
CA LYS A 121 26.13 -20.75 7.40
C LYS A 121 26.38 -22.13 8.03
N THR A 122 25.53 -23.10 7.71
CA THR A 122 25.69 -24.49 8.16
C THR A 122 26.95 -25.13 7.58
N GLU A 123 27.16 -24.97 6.27
CA GLU A 123 28.36 -25.50 5.60
C GLU A 123 29.64 -24.84 6.12
N ALA A 124 29.64 -23.52 6.30
CA ALA A 124 30.78 -22.79 6.86
C ALA A 124 31.12 -23.29 8.27
N GLN A 125 30.11 -23.54 9.11
CA GLN A 125 30.32 -24.08 10.44
C GLN A 125 30.93 -25.49 10.40
N PHE A 126 30.44 -26.35 9.51
CA PHE A 126 31.01 -27.68 9.30
C PHE A 126 32.49 -27.61 8.89
N LEU A 127 32.83 -26.72 7.94
CA LEU A 127 34.21 -26.54 7.50
C LEU A 127 35.10 -25.99 8.62
N ILE A 128 34.61 -25.03 9.41
CA ILE A 128 35.33 -24.51 10.58
C ILE A 128 35.68 -25.64 11.55
N GLU A 129 34.72 -26.51 11.89
CA GLU A 129 34.94 -27.63 12.80
C GLU A 129 35.99 -28.61 12.25
N ARG A 130 35.92 -28.92 10.95
CA ARG A 130 36.88 -29.80 10.29
C ARG A 130 38.28 -29.20 10.26
N LEU A 131 38.41 -27.93 9.86
CA LEU A 131 39.71 -27.25 9.81
C LEU A 131 40.31 -27.09 11.22
N SER A 132 39.49 -26.80 12.23
CA SER A 132 39.96 -26.66 13.61
C SER A 132 40.46 -27.99 14.21
N SER A 133 40.07 -29.13 13.64
CA SER A 133 40.55 -30.45 14.07
C SER A 133 41.89 -30.88 13.47
N LEU A 134 42.45 -30.09 12.54
CA LEU A 134 43.73 -30.39 11.92
C LEU A 134 44.88 -29.95 12.83
N GLU A 135 45.77 -30.89 13.14
CA GLU A 135 47.02 -30.62 13.85
C GLU A 135 48.21 -30.83 12.90
N PHE A 136 49.11 -29.85 12.86
CA PHE A 136 50.33 -29.88 12.04
C PHE A 136 51.54 -29.78 12.97
N THR A 137 52.08 -30.93 13.39
CA THR A 137 53.22 -30.99 14.31
C THR A 137 54.57 -31.09 13.61
N ASP A 138 54.60 -31.60 12.36
CA ASP A 138 55.84 -32.06 11.72
C ASP A 138 56.19 -31.32 10.41
N MET A 139 55.48 -30.24 10.08
CA MET A 139 55.74 -29.43 8.88
C MET A 139 55.84 -27.94 9.20
N ASP A 140 57.04 -27.46 9.51
CA ASP A 140 57.31 -26.09 9.98
C ASP A 140 56.81 -24.99 9.01
N ASP A 141 57.03 -25.16 7.71
CA ASP A 141 56.58 -24.19 6.70
C ASP A 141 55.05 -24.15 6.59
N LEU A 142 54.40 -25.32 6.69
CA LEU A 142 52.94 -25.43 6.63
C LEU A 142 52.28 -24.92 7.91
N ALA A 143 52.89 -25.19 9.07
CA ALA A 143 52.45 -24.65 10.35
C ALA A 143 52.51 -23.12 10.35
N ARG A 144 53.59 -22.54 9.81
CA ARG A 144 53.74 -21.08 9.70
C ARG A 144 52.62 -20.43 8.89
N ASP A 145 52.31 -20.95 7.70
CA ASP A 145 51.23 -20.42 6.86
C ASP A 145 49.85 -20.67 7.46
N TRP A 146 49.65 -21.83 8.11
CA TRP A 146 48.41 -22.18 8.79
C TRP A 146 48.08 -21.19 9.93
N TYR A 147 49.02 -20.96 10.84
CA TYR A 147 48.83 -20.04 11.95
C TYR A 147 48.85 -18.57 11.52
N GLY A 148 49.59 -18.21 10.46
CA GLY A 148 49.68 -16.84 9.96
C GLY A 148 48.46 -16.37 9.14
N HIS A 149 47.83 -17.26 8.37
CA HIS A 149 46.79 -16.88 7.41
C HIS A 149 45.46 -17.62 7.60
N VAL A 150 45.52 -18.92 7.88
CA VAL A 150 44.33 -19.76 7.92
C VAL A 150 43.58 -19.59 9.24
N VAL A 151 44.27 -19.68 10.38
CA VAL A 151 43.66 -19.49 11.70
C VAL A 151 42.96 -18.12 11.83
N PRO A 152 43.57 -16.97 11.45
CA PRO A 152 42.87 -15.68 11.48
C PRO A 152 41.65 -15.61 10.56
N SER A 153 41.68 -16.30 9.41
CA SER A 153 40.56 -16.35 8.48
C SER A 153 39.40 -17.18 9.03
N ILE A 154 39.71 -18.29 9.70
CA ILE A 154 38.73 -19.11 10.42
C ILE A 154 38.07 -18.29 11.53
N SER A 155 38.84 -17.54 12.33
CA SER A 155 38.29 -16.68 13.38
C SER A 155 37.34 -15.60 12.84
N ARG A 156 37.67 -14.99 11.69
CA ARG A 156 36.75 -14.04 11.03
C ARG A 156 35.48 -14.73 10.53
N LEU A 157 35.60 -15.93 9.95
CA LEU A 157 34.45 -16.69 9.48
C LEU A 157 33.55 -17.11 10.65
N GLN A 158 34.13 -17.55 11.78
CA GLN A 158 33.41 -17.84 13.02
C GLN A 158 32.63 -16.63 13.55
N ALA A 159 33.20 -15.43 13.48
CA ALA A 159 32.50 -14.21 13.88
C ALA A 159 31.29 -13.91 12.96
N LEU A 160 31.40 -14.18 11.66
CA LEU A 160 30.31 -14.00 10.70
C LEU A 160 29.22 -15.09 10.83
N THR A 161 29.60 -16.31 11.24
CA THR A 161 28.67 -17.42 11.47
C THR A 161 28.16 -17.48 12.91
N ALA A 162 28.67 -16.67 13.84
CA ALA A 162 28.07 -16.53 15.15
C ALA A 162 26.60 -16.08 15.01
N LYS A 163 25.70 -16.58 15.87
CA LYS A 163 24.35 -16.01 15.94
C LYS A 163 24.49 -14.61 16.56
N PRO A 164 23.81 -13.58 16.02
CA PRO A 164 23.71 -12.33 16.77
C PRO A 164 23.07 -12.65 18.12
N GLU A 165 23.68 -12.19 19.21
CA GLU A 165 23.02 -12.14 20.52
C GLU A 165 21.73 -11.36 20.33
N VAL A 166 20.61 -12.05 20.50
CA VAL A 166 19.30 -11.40 20.53
C VAL A 166 19.15 -10.86 21.94
N ASP A 167 19.55 -9.61 22.13
CA ASP A 167 19.14 -8.85 23.31
C ASP A 167 17.62 -8.71 23.24
N HIS A 168 16.94 -9.56 24.00
CA HIS A 168 15.53 -9.42 24.30
C HIS A 168 15.39 -8.37 25.42
N GLU A 169 15.18 -7.11 25.05
CA GLU A 169 14.53 -6.10 25.90
C GLU A 169 13.02 -6.05 25.62
#